data_AF-A0A7S2ZJ82-F1
#
_entry.id   AF-A0A7S2ZJ82-F1
#
_cell.length_a   1.000
_cell.length_b   1.000
_cell.length_c   1.000
_cell.angle_alpha   90.00
_cell.angle_beta   90.00
_cell.angle_gamma   90.00
#
_symmetry.space_group_name_H-M   'P 1'
#
loop_
_entity.id
_entity.type
_entity.pdbx_description
1 polymer ?
#
loop_
_entity_poly.entity_id
_entity_poly.type
_entity_poly.pdbx_seq_one_letter_code
_entity_poly.pdbx_strand_id
1 'polypeptide(L)'
;MDSVMNYVKEAATLFGEAGGNWRFTPGETPFSSTWIPVTTVLSYFVLIHLLQNKMELKKPFQMRGVLIAHNAFLCLASLVLFIWLFGTIVYRTFDQDATPHYLLCSEKMHNNGSLHIIYWLNNLTKYWELLDTVFLVLRKKPVLFLHEYHHGATLLLTWSQQREHSTVQWVPILLNLGVHIVMYYYYTLSAAKIHVWWKKYLTTLQIVQFVVGVGACSYCYGKYLLNGFDYSLCYGTDTGAVTGIAILVSYLLLFIRFYFQTYSAKGSKQKVN
;
A
#
# COMPACT_ATOMS: atom_id res chain seq x y z
N MET A 1 15.22 32.13 -3.44
CA MET A 1 15.20 30.67 -3.26
C MET A 1 15.08 30.31 -1.78
N ASP A 2 15.80 31.00 -0.90
CA ASP A 2 15.82 30.75 0.55
C ASP A 2 14.47 30.96 1.25
N SER A 3 13.69 31.98 0.83
CA SER A 3 12.34 32.20 1.39
C SER A 3 11.39 31.03 1.11
N VAL A 4 11.42 30.47 -0.11
CA VAL A 4 10.59 29.30 -0.47
C VAL A 4 11.02 28.07 0.34
N MET A 5 12.33 27.87 0.50
CA MET A 5 12.85 26.75 1.28
C MET A 5 12.44 26.84 2.76
N ASN A 6 12.41 28.04 3.33
CA ASN A 6 11.93 28.26 4.70
C ASN A 6 10.44 27.91 4.85
N TYR A 7 9.58 28.34 3.92
CA TYR A 7 8.15 27.96 3.94
C TYR A 7 7.95 26.45 3.82
N VAL A 8 8.72 25.79 2.94
CA VAL A 8 8.67 24.32 2.81
C VAL A 8 9.08 23.65 4.11
N LYS A 9 10.14 24.13 4.76
CA LYS A 9 10.62 23.60 6.04
C LYS A 9 9.59 23.78 7.15
N GLU A 10 8.99 24.96 7.29
CA GLU A 10 7.93 25.21 8.28
C GLU A 10 6.72 24.31 8.08
N ALA A 11 6.24 24.17 6.84
CA ALA A 11 5.14 23.28 6.51
C ALA A 11 5.50 21.82 6.83
N ALA A 12 6.73 21.39 6.52
CA ALA A 12 7.19 20.04 6.79
C ALA A 12 7.29 19.73 8.30
N THR A 13 7.71 20.69 9.12
CA THR A 13 7.76 20.55 10.59
C THR A 13 6.40 20.17 11.17
N LEU A 14 5.32 20.80 10.68
CA LEU A 14 3.96 20.48 11.11
C LEU A 14 3.61 19.01 10.89
N PHE A 15 4.08 18.41 9.79
CA PHE A 15 3.87 16.98 9.51
C PHE A 15 4.80 16.08 10.32
N GLY A 16 6.09 16.44 10.40
CA GLY A 16 7.13 15.64 11.04
C GLY A 16 6.99 15.49 12.55
N GLU A 17 6.38 16.48 13.21
CA GLU A 17 6.22 16.53 14.66
C GLU A 17 4.79 16.18 15.13
N ALA A 18 3.80 16.15 14.23
CA ALA A 18 2.39 15.90 14.56
C ALA A 18 2.15 14.64 15.42
N GLY A 19 2.95 13.59 15.24
CA GLY A 19 2.81 12.35 16.01
C GLY A 19 3.58 12.30 17.32
N GLY A 20 4.40 13.31 17.63
CA GLY A 20 5.17 13.38 18.88
C GLY A 20 5.87 12.08 19.26
N ASN A 21 5.59 11.60 20.48
CA ASN A 21 6.16 10.36 21.04
C ASN A 21 5.28 9.12 20.82
N TRP A 22 4.25 9.21 19.97
CA TRP A 22 3.38 8.05 19.72
C TRP A 22 4.17 6.90 19.11
N ARG A 23 3.93 5.69 19.62
CA ARG A 23 4.52 4.47 19.08
C ARG A 23 3.44 3.42 18.93
N PHE A 24 3.58 2.64 17.86
CA PHE A 24 2.84 1.40 17.69
C PHE A 24 3.38 0.36 18.67
N THR A 25 2.54 -0.07 19.61
CA THR A 25 2.90 -1.09 20.60
C THR A 25 2.01 -2.32 20.38
N PRO A 26 2.59 -3.47 19.98
CA PRO A 26 1.85 -4.71 19.79
C PRO A 26 1.08 -5.13 21.07
N GLY A 27 -0.23 -5.30 20.96
CA GLY A 27 -1.11 -5.69 22.06
C GLY A 27 -1.79 -4.53 22.80
N GLU A 28 -1.26 -3.31 22.70
CA GLU A 28 -1.83 -2.12 23.35
C GLU A 28 -2.55 -1.21 22.36
N THR A 29 -1.92 -0.94 21.22
CA THR A 29 -2.53 -0.09 20.19
C THR A 29 -3.75 -0.79 19.57
N PRO A 30 -4.87 -0.10 19.28
CA PRO A 30 -6.02 -0.76 18.64
C PRO A 30 -5.61 -1.45 17.32
N PHE A 31 -6.12 -2.65 17.07
CA PHE A 31 -5.77 -3.50 15.91
C PHE A 31 -4.29 -3.92 15.80
N SER A 32 -3.52 -3.82 16.88
CA SER A 32 -2.12 -4.26 16.91
C SER A 32 -1.92 -5.73 17.30
N SER A 33 -2.93 -6.35 17.92
CA SER A 33 -2.87 -7.77 18.31
C SER A 33 -2.69 -8.67 17.08
N THR A 34 -1.85 -9.69 17.22
CA THR A 34 -1.52 -10.63 16.13
C THR A 34 -2.72 -11.41 15.62
N TRP A 35 -3.66 -11.72 16.50
CA TRP A 35 -4.82 -12.54 16.15
C TRP A 35 -5.81 -11.79 15.28
N ILE A 36 -5.94 -10.47 15.43
CA ILE A 36 -6.90 -9.66 14.67
C ILE A 36 -6.67 -9.72 13.15
N PRO A 37 -5.47 -9.40 12.60
CA PRO A 37 -5.25 -9.45 11.16
C PRO A 37 -5.34 -10.87 10.61
N VAL A 38 -4.81 -11.88 11.34
CA VAL A 38 -4.85 -13.28 10.92
C VAL A 38 -6.29 -13.79 10.83
N THR A 39 -7.09 -13.61 11.89
CA THR A 39 -8.52 -13.98 11.89
C THR A 39 -9.31 -13.21 10.85
N THR A 40 -8.99 -11.93 10.61
CA THR A 40 -9.62 -11.12 9.57
C THR A 40 -9.36 -11.67 8.18
N VAL A 41 -8.12 -12.05 7.85
CA VAL A 41 -7.81 -12.62 6.53
C VAL A 41 -8.44 -14.00 6.35
N LEU A 42 -8.40 -14.86 7.37
CA LEU A 42 -9.05 -16.17 7.30
C LEU A 42 -10.56 -16.04 7.11
N SER A 43 -11.20 -15.17 7.90
CA SER A 43 -12.63 -14.89 7.76
C SER A 43 -12.96 -14.23 6.42
N TYR A 44 -12.11 -13.34 5.91
CA TYR A 44 -12.26 -12.73 4.59
C TYR A 44 -12.35 -13.78 3.49
N PHE A 45 -11.41 -14.73 3.41
CA PHE A 45 -11.45 -15.79 2.38
C PHE A 45 -12.72 -16.65 2.49
N VAL A 46 -13.09 -17.05 3.72
CA VAL A 46 -14.31 -17.83 3.96
C VAL A 46 -15.56 -17.03 3.55
N LEU A 47 -15.65 -15.78 3.95
CA LEU A 47 -16.79 -14.91 3.68
C LEU A 47 -16.94 -14.62 2.17
N ILE A 48 -15.84 -14.36 1.46
CA ILE A 48 -15.87 -14.14 0.01
C ILE A 48 -16.36 -15.39 -0.71
N HIS A 49 -15.87 -16.57 -0.35
CA HIS A 49 -16.32 -17.83 -0.98
C HIS A 49 -17.80 -18.11 -0.69
N LEU A 50 -18.24 -17.97 0.57
CA LEU A 50 -19.66 -18.13 0.94
C LEU A 50 -20.56 -17.12 0.22
N LEU A 51 -20.10 -15.88 0.08
CA LEU A 51 -20.84 -14.82 -0.59
C LEU A 51 -20.95 -15.06 -2.10
N GLN A 52 -19.88 -15.56 -2.74
CA GLN A 52 -19.89 -15.94 -4.15
C GLN A 52 -20.95 -17.02 -4.41
N ASN A 53 -20.95 -18.10 -3.62
CA ASN A 53 -21.91 -19.20 -3.74
C ASN A 53 -23.36 -18.72 -3.53
N LYS A 54 -23.60 -17.88 -2.52
CA LYS A 54 -24.93 -17.28 -2.28
C LYS A 54 -25.37 -16.34 -3.41
N MET A 55 -24.44 -15.66 -4.06
CA MET A 55 -24.74 -14.72 -5.13
C MET A 55 -25.04 -15.42 -6.45
N GLU A 56 -24.65 -16.68 -6.67
CA GLU A 56 -24.96 -17.43 -7.90
C GLU A 56 -26.46 -17.37 -8.24
N LEU A 57 -27.31 -17.59 -7.24
CA LEU A 57 -28.77 -17.61 -7.37
C LEU A 57 -29.44 -16.23 -7.32
N LYS A 58 -28.70 -15.15 -7.03
CA LYS A 58 -29.26 -13.80 -6.82
C LYS A 58 -29.00 -12.86 -8.01
N LYS A 59 -29.78 -11.79 -8.13
CA LYS A 59 -29.51 -10.71 -9.10
C LYS A 59 -28.38 -9.79 -8.58
N PRO A 60 -27.59 -9.15 -9.47
CA PRO A 60 -26.54 -8.23 -9.05
C PRO A 60 -27.12 -6.99 -8.36
N PHE A 61 -26.52 -6.57 -7.25
CA PHE A 61 -26.96 -5.39 -6.51
C PHE A 61 -26.58 -4.08 -7.23
N GLN A 62 -27.51 -3.13 -7.26
CA GLN A 62 -27.30 -1.79 -7.82
C GLN A 62 -26.97 -0.81 -6.67
N MET A 63 -25.68 -0.62 -6.39
CA MET A 63 -25.21 0.18 -5.23
C MET A 63 -24.32 1.34 -5.65
N ARG A 64 -24.68 2.03 -6.75
CA ARG A 64 -23.82 3.06 -7.35
C ARG A 64 -23.39 4.15 -6.35
N GLY A 65 -24.31 4.68 -5.55
CA GLY A 65 -24.02 5.72 -4.56
C GLY A 65 -23.02 5.24 -3.50
N VAL A 66 -23.21 4.04 -2.98
CA VAL A 66 -22.31 3.42 -1.98
C VAL A 66 -20.90 3.24 -2.56
N LEU A 67 -20.78 2.77 -3.80
CA LEU A 67 -19.47 2.61 -4.45
C LEU A 67 -18.77 3.95 -4.68
N ILE A 68 -19.51 4.98 -5.10
CA ILE A 68 -18.95 6.31 -5.30
C ILE A 68 -18.44 6.85 -3.95
N ALA A 69 -19.26 6.77 -2.89
CA ALA A 69 -18.87 7.22 -1.56
C ALA A 69 -17.66 6.45 -1.02
N HIS A 70 -17.65 5.12 -1.15
CA HIS A 70 -16.55 4.26 -0.72
C HIS A 70 -15.23 4.56 -1.45
N ASN A 71 -15.27 4.64 -2.78
CA ASN A 71 -14.08 4.95 -3.57
C ASN A 71 -13.59 6.40 -3.33
N ALA A 72 -14.51 7.36 -3.18
CA ALA A 72 -14.16 8.74 -2.87
C ALA A 72 -13.52 8.85 -1.48
N PHE A 73 -14.05 8.13 -0.50
CA PHE A 73 -13.47 8.03 0.84
C PHE A 73 -12.05 7.47 0.79
N LEU A 74 -11.83 6.32 0.14
CA LEU A 74 -10.49 5.73 0.03
C LEU A 74 -9.51 6.60 -0.76
N CYS A 75 -9.99 7.31 -1.79
CA CYS A 75 -9.19 8.31 -2.51
C CYS A 75 -8.75 9.45 -1.58
N LEU A 76 -9.67 10.02 -0.81
CA LEU A 76 -9.38 11.12 0.11
C LEU A 76 -8.49 10.68 1.28
N ALA A 77 -8.78 9.53 1.87
CA ALA A 77 -7.96 8.94 2.94
C ALA A 77 -6.53 8.69 2.44
N SER A 78 -6.39 8.12 1.23
CA SER A 78 -5.07 7.92 0.62
C SER A 78 -4.34 9.23 0.35
N LEU A 79 -5.06 10.28 -0.08
CA LEU A 79 -4.49 11.60 -0.31
C LEU A 79 -4.00 12.26 0.97
N VAL A 80 -4.79 12.22 2.04
CA VAL A 80 -4.41 12.78 3.35
C VAL A 80 -3.18 12.06 3.89
N LEU A 81 -3.17 10.73 3.89
CA LEU A 81 -2.02 9.95 4.33
C LEU A 81 -0.79 10.15 3.45
N PHE A 82 -0.97 10.30 2.13
CA PHE A 82 0.12 10.58 1.21
C PHE A 82 0.77 11.93 1.49
N ILE A 83 -0.04 12.99 1.65
CA ILE A 83 0.47 14.33 1.95
C ILE A 83 1.21 14.33 3.30
N TRP A 84 0.64 13.68 4.32
CA TRP A 84 1.28 13.62 5.64
C TRP A 84 2.59 12.82 5.60
N LEU A 85 2.60 11.67 4.94
CA LEU A 85 3.81 10.86 4.78
C LEU A 85 4.87 11.61 3.98
N PHE A 86 4.50 12.18 2.84
CA PHE A 86 5.42 12.94 2.00
C PHE A 86 6.00 14.14 2.76
N GLY A 87 5.16 14.92 3.45
CA GLY A 87 5.60 16.03 4.29
C GLY A 87 6.54 15.59 5.41
N THR A 88 6.28 14.44 6.03
CA THR A 88 7.17 13.86 7.04
C THR A 88 8.52 13.44 6.45
N ILE A 89 8.55 12.83 5.27
CA ILE A 89 9.82 12.48 4.59
C ILE A 89 10.58 13.75 4.17
N VAL A 90 9.89 14.77 3.65
CA VAL A 90 10.50 16.08 3.35
C VAL A 90 11.08 16.71 4.62
N TYR A 91 10.39 16.67 5.75
CA TYR A 91 10.92 17.15 7.03
C TYR A 91 12.24 16.45 7.39
N ARG A 92 12.28 15.13 7.23
CA ARG A 92 13.47 14.32 7.49
C ARG A 92 14.64 14.59 6.54
N THR A 93 14.39 15.17 5.36
CA THR A 93 15.47 15.60 4.45
C THR A 93 16.22 16.84 4.94
N PHE A 94 15.68 17.55 5.93
CA PHE A 94 16.34 18.70 6.57
C PHE A 94 17.14 18.34 7.83
N ASP A 95 17.20 17.05 8.20
CA ASP A 95 18.12 16.58 9.24
C ASP A 95 19.58 16.83 8.80
N GLN A 96 20.48 17.15 9.75
CA GLN A 96 21.89 17.45 9.45
C GLN A 96 22.61 16.30 8.72
N ASP A 97 22.24 15.05 9.03
CA ASP A 97 22.82 13.83 8.45
C ASP A 97 21.98 13.25 7.30
N ALA A 98 21.07 14.05 6.73
CA ALA A 98 20.12 13.59 5.71
C ALA A 98 20.85 13.15 4.42
N THR A 99 21.01 11.84 4.28
CA THR A 99 21.44 11.17 3.06
C THR A 99 20.35 10.21 2.58
N PRO A 100 20.34 9.79 1.30
CA PRO A 100 19.40 8.78 0.83
C PRO A 100 19.47 7.49 1.65
N HIS A 101 20.66 7.08 2.09
CA HIS A 101 20.83 5.92 2.96
C HIS A 101 20.22 6.17 4.36
N TYR A 102 20.47 7.32 4.96
CA TYR A 102 19.89 7.71 6.24
C TYR A 102 18.35 7.66 6.22
N LEU A 103 17.71 8.13 5.15
CA LEU A 103 16.26 8.09 5.00
C LEU A 103 15.69 6.67 4.83
N LEU A 104 16.51 5.70 4.40
CA LEU A 104 16.07 4.32 4.19
C LEU A 104 16.35 3.44 5.40
N CYS A 105 17.43 3.69 6.12
CA CYS A 105 18.04 2.73 7.04
C CYS A 105 18.23 3.25 8.48
N SER A 106 18.11 4.56 8.73
CA SER A 106 18.41 5.09 10.07
C SER A 106 17.33 4.74 11.09
N GLU A 107 17.78 4.45 12.32
CA GLU A 107 16.90 4.26 13.47
C GLU A 107 16.06 5.52 13.76
N LYS A 108 16.57 6.72 13.46
CA LYS A 108 15.84 7.97 13.63
C LYS A 108 14.62 8.08 12.69
N MET A 109 14.64 7.44 11.52
CA MET A 109 13.43 7.27 10.71
C MET A 109 12.43 6.37 11.41
N HIS A 110 12.88 5.22 11.92
CA HIS A 110 12.00 4.32 12.68
C HIS A 110 11.36 5.06 13.86
N ASN A 111 12.15 5.71 14.70
CA ASN A 111 11.71 6.38 15.92
C ASN A 111 10.91 7.70 15.69
N ASN A 112 10.28 7.91 14.54
CA ASN A 112 9.39 9.05 14.31
C ASN A 112 7.92 8.73 14.67
N GLY A 113 7.32 9.53 15.55
CA GLY A 113 5.92 9.30 15.96
C GLY A 113 4.92 9.50 14.83
N SER A 114 5.11 10.50 13.95
CA SER A 114 4.23 10.72 12.80
C SER A 114 4.25 9.51 11.86
N LEU A 115 5.42 8.96 11.55
CA LEU A 115 5.52 7.76 10.70
C LEU A 115 4.79 6.57 11.32
N HIS A 116 4.94 6.33 12.62
CA HIS A 116 4.23 5.26 13.30
C HIS A 116 2.70 5.44 13.20
N ILE A 117 2.16 6.65 13.44
CA ILE A 117 0.71 6.91 13.31
C ILE A 117 0.25 6.70 11.86
N ILE A 118 0.99 7.23 10.89
CA ILE A 118 0.67 7.09 9.47
C ILE A 118 0.63 5.62 9.06
N TYR A 119 1.61 4.82 9.48
CA TYR A 119 1.62 3.39 9.20
C TYR A 119 0.40 2.72 9.82
N TRP A 120 0.09 3.02 11.08
CA TRP A 120 -1.07 2.47 11.76
C TRP A 120 -2.37 2.83 11.04
N LEU A 121 -2.56 4.09 10.65
CA LEU A 121 -3.72 4.52 9.86
C LEU A 121 -3.77 3.83 8.49
N ASN A 122 -2.63 3.69 7.81
CA ASN A 122 -2.55 2.94 6.55
C ASN A 122 -2.89 1.46 6.75
N ASN A 123 -2.55 0.86 7.89
CA ASN A 123 -2.97 -0.51 8.21
C ASN A 123 -4.50 -0.58 8.40
N LEU A 124 -5.12 0.40 9.06
CA LEU A 124 -6.57 0.47 9.19
C LEU A 124 -7.28 0.62 7.84
N THR A 125 -6.73 1.39 6.90
CA THR A 125 -7.32 1.47 5.56
C THR A 125 -7.31 0.11 4.86
N LYS A 126 -6.32 -0.77 5.10
CA LYS A 126 -6.30 -2.13 4.51
C LYS A 126 -7.45 -3.01 4.96
N TYR A 127 -7.91 -2.87 6.20
CA TYR A 127 -9.15 -3.51 6.65
C TYR A 127 -10.36 -2.99 5.87
N TRP A 128 -10.43 -1.68 5.63
CA TRP A 128 -11.52 -1.06 4.88
C TRP A 128 -11.51 -1.46 3.40
N GLU A 129 -10.33 -1.61 2.81
CA GLU A 129 -10.13 -2.03 1.41
C GLU A 129 -10.66 -3.44 1.14
N LEU A 130 -10.80 -4.31 2.15
CA LEU A 130 -11.43 -5.64 1.99
C LEU A 130 -12.88 -5.56 1.46
N LEU A 131 -13.56 -4.43 1.70
CA LEU A 131 -14.91 -4.19 1.17
C LEU A 131 -14.94 -4.13 -0.36
N ASP A 132 -13.82 -3.82 -1.03
CA ASP A 132 -13.74 -3.82 -2.49
C ASP A 132 -14.12 -5.18 -3.07
N THR A 133 -13.57 -6.24 -2.50
CA THR A 133 -13.86 -7.61 -2.93
C THR A 133 -15.32 -7.96 -2.67
N VAL A 134 -15.85 -7.56 -1.51
CA VAL A 134 -17.28 -7.74 -1.17
C VAL A 134 -18.16 -7.07 -2.23
N PHE A 135 -17.85 -5.83 -2.61
CA PHE A 135 -18.59 -5.09 -3.63
C PHE A 135 -18.48 -5.72 -5.02
N LEU A 136 -17.33 -6.28 -5.39
CA LEU A 136 -17.19 -7.03 -6.65
C LEU A 136 -18.12 -8.25 -6.66
N VAL A 137 -18.13 -9.04 -5.59
CA VAL A 137 -18.99 -10.24 -5.47
C VAL A 137 -20.47 -9.86 -5.51
N LEU A 138 -20.90 -8.86 -4.72
CA LEU A 138 -22.30 -8.42 -4.69
C LEU A 138 -22.81 -7.89 -6.05
N ARG A 139 -21.89 -7.43 -6.91
CA ARG A 139 -22.20 -6.96 -8.27
C ARG A 139 -22.05 -8.04 -9.33
N LYS A 140 -21.73 -9.28 -8.95
CA LYS A 140 -21.39 -10.37 -9.87
C LYS A 140 -20.26 -9.97 -10.85
N LYS A 141 -19.26 -9.24 -10.36
CA LYS A 141 -18.04 -8.96 -11.11
C LYS A 141 -17.01 -10.04 -10.79
N PRO A 142 -16.23 -10.51 -11.78
CA PRO A 142 -15.23 -11.54 -11.55
C PRO A 142 -14.19 -11.02 -10.56
N VAL A 143 -14.00 -11.76 -9.47
CA VAL A 143 -12.90 -11.52 -8.53
C VAL A 143 -11.68 -12.22 -9.09
N LEU A 144 -10.66 -11.46 -9.47
CA LEU A 144 -9.40 -12.01 -9.96
C LEU A 144 -8.60 -12.53 -8.77
N PHE A 145 -7.92 -13.67 -8.94
CA PHE A 145 -6.99 -14.19 -7.93
C PHE A 145 -5.98 -13.13 -7.46
N LEU A 146 -5.43 -12.34 -8.39
CA LEU A 146 -4.52 -11.24 -8.06
C LEU A 146 -5.14 -10.26 -7.05
N HIS A 147 -6.42 -9.93 -7.20
CA HIS A 147 -7.10 -8.99 -6.30
C HIS A 147 -7.27 -9.61 -4.91
N GLU A 148 -7.87 -10.81 -4.84
CA GLU A 148 -8.15 -11.48 -3.57
C GLU A 148 -6.87 -11.78 -2.76
N TYR A 149 -5.84 -12.30 -3.44
CA TYR A 149 -4.52 -12.53 -2.86
C TYR A 149 -3.88 -11.22 -2.37
N HIS A 150 -3.89 -10.16 -3.20
CA HIS A 150 -3.28 -8.89 -2.85
C HIS A 150 -3.94 -8.23 -1.63
N HIS A 151 -5.28 -8.22 -1.54
CA HIS A 151 -5.96 -7.60 -0.40
C HIS A 151 -5.67 -8.34 0.91
N GLY A 152 -5.75 -9.67 0.91
CA GLY A 152 -5.42 -10.48 2.09
C GLY A 152 -3.96 -10.36 2.50
N ALA A 153 -3.03 -10.51 1.54
CA ALA A 153 -1.60 -10.45 1.82
C ALA A 153 -1.12 -9.05 2.19
N THR A 154 -1.70 -7.98 1.64
CA THR A 154 -1.30 -6.60 1.97
C THR A 154 -1.69 -6.24 3.39
N LEU A 155 -2.84 -6.69 3.88
CA LEU A 155 -3.23 -6.51 5.28
C LEU A 155 -2.25 -7.18 6.25
N LEU A 156 -1.83 -8.42 5.97
CA LEU A 156 -0.83 -9.11 6.79
C LEU A 156 0.54 -8.45 6.69
N LEU A 157 0.93 -8.00 5.49
CA LEU A 157 2.20 -7.33 5.25
C LEU A 157 2.29 -6.00 6.03
N THR A 158 1.28 -5.14 5.95
CA THR A 158 1.32 -3.84 6.65
C THR A 158 1.36 -4.02 8.16
N TRP A 159 0.68 -5.02 8.69
CA TRP A 159 0.74 -5.35 10.12
C TRP A 159 2.10 -5.95 10.51
N SER A 160 2.64 -6.91 9.74
CA SER A 160 3.91 -7.55 10.08
C SER A 160 5.08 -6.56 10.01
N GLN A 161 5.12 -5.68 9.00
CA GLN A 161 6.22 -4.71 8.87
C GLN A 161 6.28 -3.68 10.01
N GLN A 162 5.14 -3.36 10.64
CA GLN A 162 5.11 -2.52 11.84
C GLN A 162 5.73 -3.22 13.04
N ARG A 163 5.44 -4.52 13.19
CA ARG A 163 6.00 -5.35 14.25
C ARG A 163 7.49 -5.64 14.06
N GLU A 164 7.93 -5.78 12.82
CA GLU A 164 9.31 -6.07 12.44
C GLU A 164 10.20 -4.81 12.33
N HIS A 165 9.68 -3.64 12.75
CA HIS A 165 10.42 -2.39 12.85
C HIS A 165 11.14 -1.92 11.56
N SER A 166 10.63 -2.32 10.40
CA SER A 166 11.26 -2.06 9.09
C SER A 166 11.31 -0.56 8.77
N THR A 167 12.50 0.04 8.66
CA THR A 167 12.65 1.47 8.31
C THR A 167 12.25 1.78 6.87
N VAL A 168 12.54 0.87 5.94
CA VAL A 168 12.32 1.06 4.50
C VAL A 168 10.84 1.08 4.12
N GLN A 169 9.94 0.66 5.03
CA GLN A 169 8.51 0.49 4.74
C GLN A 169 7.80 1.76 4.26
N TRP A 170 8.31 2.97 4.56
CA TRP A 170 7.72 4.19 4.03
C TRP A 170 7.74 4.26 2.50
N VAL A 171 8.74 3.68 1.83
CA VAL A 171 8.86 3.70 0.37
C VAL A 171 7.68 2.98 -0.30
N PRO A 172 7.43 1.67 -0.03
CA PRO A 172 6.28 0.99 -0.62
C PRO A 172 4.95 1.60 -0.16
N ILE A 173 4.83 2.10 1.07
CA ILE A 173 3.60 2.74 1.56
C ILE A 173 3.31 4.04 0.79
N LEU A 174 4.30 4.92 0.64
CA LEU A 174 4.15 6.20 -0.07
C LEU A 174 3.75 5.97 -1.54
N LEU A 175 4.42 5.03 -2.21
CA LEU A 175 4.10 4.65 -3.58
C LEU A 175 2.69 4.04 -3.67
N ASN A 176 2.31 3.18 -2.73
CA ASN A 176 0.98 2.58 -2.68
C ASN A 176 -0.12 3.62 -2.51
N LEU A 177 0.06 4.56 -1.56
CA LEU A 177 -0.88 5.66 -1.34
C LEU A 177 -1.02 6.53 -2.60
N GLY A 178 0.10 6.86 -3.25
CA GLY A 178 0.11 7.60 -4.52
C GLY A 178 -0.69 6.90 -5.62
N VAL A 179 -0.46 5.59 -5.80
CA VAL A 179 -1.23 4.77 -6.74
C VAL A 179 -2.69 4.66 -6.34
N HIS A 180 -3.00 4.52 -5.05
CA HIS A 180 -4.36 4.38 -4.53
C HIS A 180 -5.19 5.64 -4.77
N ILE A 181 -4.61 6.83 -4.67
CA ILE A 181 -5.28 8.09 -5.06
C ILE A 181 -5.77 7.98 -6.52
N VAL A 182 -4.88 7.66 -7.45
CA VAL A 182 -5.21 7.58 -8.88
C VAL A 182 -6.20 6.43 -9.17
N MET A 183 -6.02 5.29 -8.50
CA MET A 183 -6.81 4.09 -8.68
C MET A 183 -8.25 4.26 -8.19
N TYR A 184 -8.45 4.76 -6.97
CA TYR A 184 -9.80 5.01 -6.44
C TYR A 184 -10.48 6.20 -7.09
N TYR A 185 -9.73 7.20 -7.53
CA TYR A 185 -10.28 8.25 -8.39
C TYR A 185 -10.81 7.66 -9.69
N TYR A 186 -10.04 6.79 -10.36
CA TYR A 186 -10.49 6.04 -11.53
C TYR A 186 -11.75 5.20 -11.26
N TYR A 187 -11.83 4.51 -10.12
CA TYR A 187 -13.02 3.74 -9.74
C TYR A 187 -14.24 4.60 -9.44
N THR A 188 -14.05 5.77 -8.84
CA THR A 188 -15.12 6.76 -8.62
C THR A 188 -15.70 7.22 -9.95
N LEU A 189 -14.85 7.61 -10.91
CA LEU A 189 -15.27 7.99 -12.26
C LEU A 189 -15.97 6.83 -13.00
N SER A 190 -15.41 5.62 -12.89
CA SER A 190 -15.99 4.43 -13.51
C SER A 190 -17.37 4.09 -12.92
N ALA A 191 -17.55 4.24 -11.61
CA ALA A 191 -18.85 4.09 -10.94
C ALA A 191 -19.83 5.21 -11.33
N ALA A 192 -19.33 6.41 -11.63
CA ALA A 192 -20.09 7.50 -12.21
C ALA A 192 -20.44 7.30 -13.69
N LYS A 193 -20.04 6.17 -14.31
CA LYS A 193 -20.21 5.86 -15.75
C LYS A 193 -19.45 6.81 -16.69
N ILE A 194 -18.38 7.45 -16.20
CA ILE A 194 -17.49 8.27 -17.01
C ILE A 194 -16.44 7.36 -17.65
N HIS A 195 -16.27 7.43 -18.97
CA HIS A 195 -15.27 6.64 -19.68
C HIS A 195 -13.86 7.21 -19.44
N VAL A 196 -12.92 6.34 -19.10
CA VAL A 196 -11.55 6.74 -18.77
C VAL A 196 -10.54 6.00 -19.65
N TRP A 197 -9.83 6.76 -20.50
CA TRP A 197 -8.92 6.20 -21.52
C TRP A 197 -7.55 5.79 -20.96
N TRP A 198 -7.13 6.35 -19.81
CA TRP A 198 -5.80 6.10 -19.24
C TRP A 198 -5.70 4.86 -18.33
N LYS A 199 -6.65 3.92 -18.42
CA LYS A 199 -6.62 2.67 -17.60
C LYS A 199 -5.30 1.90 -17.73
N LYS A 200 -4.70 1.88 -18.92
CA LYS A 200 -3.41 1.19 -19.17
C LYS A 200 -2.27 1.82 -18.36
N TYR A 201 -2.21 3.15 -18.32
CA TYR A 201 -1.18 3.87 -17.56
C TYR A 201 -1.30 3.62 -16.06
N LEU A 202 -2.52 3.42 -15.54
CA LEU A 202 -2.72 3.03 -14.14
C LEU A 202 -2.06 1.67 -13.83
N THR A 203 -2.21 0.68 -14.71
CA THR A 203 -1.55 -0.63 -14.52
C THR A 203 -0.02 -0.51 -14.62
N THR A 204 0.48 0.34 -15.53
CA THR A 204 1.92 0.62 -15.61
C THR A 204 2.43 1.28 -14.32
N LEU A 205 1.70 2.26 -13.79
CA LEU A 205 2.05 2.92 -12.53
C LEU A 205 2.11 1.90 -11.37
N GLN A 206 1.15 0.97 -11.32
CA GLN A 206 1.14 -0.10 -10.33
C GLN A 206 2.38 -1.00 -10.42
N ILE A 207 2.85 -1.34 -11.62
CA ILE A 207 4.06 -2.15 -11.82
C ILE A 207 5.30 -1.37 -11.38
N VAL A 208 5.43 -0.11 -11.79
CA VAL A 208 6.55 0.76 -11.41
C VAL A 208 6.66 0.87 -9.89
N GLN A 209 5.52 1.00 -9.19
CA GLN A 209 5.45 1.01 -7.73
C GLN A 209 6.18 -0.21 -7.11
N PHE A 210 5.95 -1.41 -7.65
CA PHE A 210 6.52 -2.63 -7.10
C PHE A 210 7.99 -2.79 -7.48
N VAL A 211 8.39 -2.36 -8.68
CA VAL A 211 9.82 -2.33 -9.07
C VAL A 211 10.62 -1.44 -8.12
N VAL A 212 10.14 -0.23 -7.85
CA VAL A 212 10.82 0.70 -6.95
C VAL A 212 10.81 0.17 -5.51
N GLY A 213 9.68 -0.36 -5.03
CA GLY A 213 9.57 -0.95 -3.70
C GLY A 213 10.52 -2.14 -3.49
N VAL A 214 10.56 -3.08 -4.43
CA VAL A 214 11.49 -4.22 -4.38
C VAL A 214 12.94 -3.73 -4.41
N GLY A 215 13.27 -2.76 -5.27
CA GLY A 215 14.62 -2.20 -5.36
C GLY A 215 15.08 -1.56 -4.06
N ALA A 216 14.24 -0.75 -3.42
CA ALA A 216 14.54 -0.11 -2.14
C ALA A 216 14.75 -1.14 -1.01
N CYS A 217 13.84 -2.12 -0.88
CA CYS A 217 13.97 -3.17 0.13
C CYS A 217 15.21 -4.05 -0.11
N SER A 218 15.50 -4.41 -1.37
CA SER A 218 16.66 -5.22 -1.73
C SER A 218 17.98 -4.49 -1.50
N TYR A 219 18.03 -3.18 -1.74
CA TYR A 219 19.19 -2.35 -1.41
C TYR A 219 19.48 -2.38 0.10
N CYS A 220 18.46 -2.18 0.93
CA CYS A 220 18.58 -2.19 2.39
C CYS A 220 19.08 -3.54 2.89
N TYR A 221 18.44 -4.63 2.45
CA TYR A 221 18.82 -5.99 2.84
C TYR A 221 20.20 -6.40 2.30
N GLY A 222 20.54 -6.00 1.07
CA GLY A 222 21.86 -6.24 0.49
C GLY A 222 22.98 -5.53 1.26
N LYS A 223 22.75 -4.29 1.70
CA LYS A 223 23.70 -3.56 2.56
C LYS A 223 23.92 -4.28 3.90
N TYR A 224 22.86 -4.76 4.52
CA TYR A 224 22.93 -5.55 5.74
C TYR A 224 23.78 -6.84 5.54
N LEU A 225 23.50 -7.61 4.48
CA LEU A 225 24.25 -8.85 4.18
C LEU A 225 25.72 -8.60 3.86
N LEU A 226 26.02 -7.61 3.01
CA LEU A 226 27.39 -7.34 2.55
C LEU A 226 28.31 -6.81 3.65
N ASN A 227 27.76 -6.31 4.75
CA ASN A 227 28.53 -5.81 5.90
C ASN A 227 28.47 -6.77 7.10
N GLY A 228 28.22 -8.06 6.86
CA GLY A 228 28.32 -9.08 7.89
C GLY A 228 27.20 -9.03 8.93
N PHE A 229 25.97 -8.71 8.51
CA PHE A 229 24.78 -8.68 9.38
C PHE A 229 24.82 -7.57 10.44
N ASP A 230 25.42 -6.43 10.11
CA ASP A 230 25.49 -5.26 10.99
C ASP A 230 24.19 -4.42 10.92
N TYR A 231 23.35 -4.56 11.95
CA TYR A 231 22.10 -3.82 12.11
C TYR A 231 22.27 -2.31 12.31
N SER A 232 23.47 -1.82 12.65
CA SER A 232 23.74 -0.38 12.76
C SER A 232 23.68 0.33 11.41
N LEU A 233 23.90 -0.41 10.31
CA LEU A 233 23.85 0.11 8.94
C LEU A 233 22.44 0.15 8.36
N CYS A 234 21.54 -0.74 8.80
CA CYS A 234 20.14 -0.69 8.41
C CYS A 234 19.25 -1.29 9.47
N TYR A 235 18.43 -0.44 10.09
CA TYR A 235 17.57 -0.83 11.19
C TYR A 235 16.33 -1.60 10.70
N GLY A 236 16.08 -2.74 11.32
CA GLY A 236 14.95 -3.63 11.02
C GLY A 236 15.32 -5.09 11.30
N THR A 237 14.38 -6.01 11.08
CA THR A 237 14.63 -7.45 11.27
C THR A 237 14.76 -8.20 9.93
N ASP A 238 15.47 -9.32 9.97
CA ASP A 238 15.65 -10.21 8.81
C ASP A 238 14.31 -10.77 8.33
N THR A 239 13.45 -11.17 9.28
CA THR A 239 12.10 -11.66 8.99
C THR A 239 11.30 -10.59 8.25
N GLY A 240 11.32 -9.33 8.71
CA GLY A 240 10.65 -8.22 8.06
C GLY A 240 11.15 -8.00 6.63
N ALA A 241 12.47 -7.96 6.44
CA ALA A 241 13.08 -7.75 5.14
C ALA A 241 12.74 -8.87 4.14
N VAL A 242 12.94 -10.13 4.53
CA VAL A 242 12.70 -11.29 3.66
C VAL A 242 11.22 -11.42 3.30
N THR A 243 10.33 -11.32 4.29
CA THR A 243 8.88 -11.40 4.03
C THR A 243 8.37 -10.26 3.16
N GLY A 244 8.86 -9.04 3.41
CA GLY A 244 8.51 -7.85 2.62
C GLY A 244 8.95 -7.98 1.16
N ILE A 245 10.21 -8.37 0.92
CA ILE A 245 10.74 -8.59 -0.44
C ILE A 245 9.95 -9.71 -1.14
N ALA A 246 9.74 -10.85 -0.48
CA ALA A 246 9.03 -11.99 -1.06
C ALA A 246 7.61 -11.62 -1.52
N ILE A 247 6.85 -10.92 -0.67
CA ILE A 247 5.48 -10.51 -0.99
C ILE A 247 5.48 -9.47 -2.12
N LEU A 248 6.35 -8.45 -2.08
CA LEU A 248 6.43 -7.44 -3.14
C LEU A 248 6.83 -8.03 -4.49
N VAL A 249 7.76 -8.98 -4.52
CA VAL A 249 8.12 -9.73 -5.73
C VAL A 249 6.93 -10.54 -6.23
N SER A 250 6.18 -11.20 -5.34
CA SER A 250 4.97 -11.94 -5.73
C SER A 250 3.93 -11.03 -6.41
N TYR A 251 3.75 -9.81 -5.91
CA TYR A 251 2.86 -8.83 -6.53
C TYR A 251 3.37 -8.39 -7.89
N LEU A 252 4.65 -8.05 -7.99
CA LEU A 252 5.26 -7.64 -9.26
C LEU A 252 5.01 -8.69 -10.36
N LEU A 253 5.26 -9.96 -10.07
CA LEU A 253 5.05 -11.05 -11.02
C LEU A 253 3.58 -11.19 -11.43
N LEU A 254 2.65 -11.10 -10.48
CA LEU A 254 1.22 -11.19 -10.76
C LEU A 254 0.70 -10.00 -11.59
N PHE A 255 1.19 -8.78 -11.32
CA PHE A 255 0.82 -7.59 -12.08
C PHE A 255 1.42 -7.60 -13.50
N ILE A 256 2.65 -8.06 -13.66
CA ILE A 256 3.26 -8.28 -14.99
C ILE A 256 2.43 -9.29 -15.78
N ARG A 257 2.09 -10.43 -15.17
CA ARG A 257 1.22 -11.44 -15.80
C ARG A 257 -0.13 -10.85 -16.21
N PHE A 258 -0.78 -10.11 -15.32
CA PHE A 258 -2.05 -9.43 -15.59
C PHE A 258 -1.94 -8.44 -16.77
N TYR A 259 -0.85 -7.67 -16.83
CA TYR A 259 -0.61 -6.70 -17.90
C TYR A 259 -0.49 -7.39 -19.27
N PHE A 260 0.33 -8.44 -19.38
CA PHE A 260 0.49 -9.18 -20.63
C PHE A 260 -0.82 -9.86 -21.08
N GLN A 261 -1.55 -10.47 -20.14
CA GLN A 261 -2.84 -11.10 -20.43
C GLN A 261 -3.91 -10.09 -20.88
N THR A 262 -3.91 -8.87 -20.35
CA THR A 262 -4.94 -7.87 -20.66
C THR A 262 -4.62 -7.04 -21.90
N TYR A 263 -3.35 -6.69 -22.09
CA TYR A 263 -2.93 -5.68 -23.08
C TYR A 263 -2.14 -6.25 -24.26
N SER A 264 -1.39 -7.35 -24.08
CA SER A 264 -0.59 -7.94 -25.16
C SER A 264 -1.34 -9.05 -25.91
N ALA A 265 -2.25 -9.77 -25.23
CA ALA A 265 -3.04 -10.85 -25.86
C ALA A 265 -4.13 -10.36 -26.85
N LYS A 266 -4.37 -9.04 -26.95
CA LYS A 266 -5.26 -8.46 -27.97
C LYS A 266 -4.64 -8.39 -29.37
N GLY A 267 -3.35 -8.72 -29.52
CA GLY A 267 -2.67 -8.80 -30.82
C GLY A 267 -2.83 -10.12 -31.58
N SER A 268 -3.38 -11.19 -30.99
CA SER A 268 -3.41 -12.53 -31.63
C SER A 268 -4.81 -13.05 -32.01
N LYS A 269 -5.85 -12.21 -31.99
CA LYS A 269 -7.20 -12.59 -32.45
C LYS A 269 -7.74 -11.61 -33.50
N GLN A 270 -7.02 -11.46 -34.60
CA GLN A 270 -7.61 -11.07 -35.89
C GLN A 270 -6.67 -11.48 -37.02
N LYS A 271 -6.76 -12.75 -37.40
CA LYS A 271 -6.41 -13.35 -38.71
C LYS A 271 -6.60 -14.87 -38.57
N VAL A 272 -7.87 -15.29 -38.64
CA VAL A 272 -8.21 -16.63 -39.08
C VAL A 272 -9.11 -16.40 -40.29
N ASN A 273 -8.70 -17.04 -41.38
CA ASN A 273 -9.21 -16.94 -42.75
C ASN A 273 -10.73 -17.01 -42.86
#